data_AF-A0A7C3QIL1-F1
#
_entry.id   AF-A0A7C3QIL1-F1
#
_cell.length_a   1.000
_cell.length_b   1.000
_cell.length_c   1.000
_cell.angle_alpha   90.00
_cell.angle_beta   90.00
_cell.angle_gamma   90.00
#
_symmetry.space_group_name_H-M   'P 1'
#
loop_
_entity.id
_entity.type
_entity.pdbx_description
1 polymer ?
#
loop_
_entity_poly.entity_id
_entity_poly.type
_entity_poly.pdbx_seq_one_letter_code
_entity_poly.pdbx_strand_id
1 'polypeptide(L)'
;FKMSRYQEWLIKHIEANPQFITPARYRNEVLSFLKEPLEDLCISRPTSRLTWGIPLPFDDNFVTYVWFDALLNYLTGLGYDPDGESEPLFNDFWPVAEHVIAKDILKPHAIFWPTMLKAMGVAPYQRLHVHGYWNINDTKMSKSIGNVVRPKDLAADYGADAVRYFMLREMSFGLDASFSPEVVIKRYNSDLANDLGNLCSRTMAMVKKFTGGRIPEPPGSADELDQGLITASTGMITEFEEHMADFGFHLAMRAVWEVIGLANRYIVENAPWELAKDPARRPRLEAVIYNLLETLRLIALPLHAVMPATAARIFAVLQIEAAPDLSAQGQWGGILRSGQDISLRGALFPRLDDKGKKQETAAKGGSAKKAGDKGGQGLDFAEFQRLDLRVAQITAAERIPKSERLLKLTVEVPEARTIVAGIAASYQPDEIIGRQVIIVANLKPVKLMGVISQGMVLAAKDKDGRLILSTVSDTVQPGSKVA
;
A
#
# COMPACT_ATOMS: atom_id res chain seq x y z
N PHE A 1 13.98 5.75 -36.75
CA PHE A 1 15.17 5.45 -35.93
C PHE A 1 15.49 3.98 -36.07
N LYS A 2 16.73 3.65 -36.48
CA LYS A 2 17.18 2.27 -36.73
C LYS A 2 17.42 1.50 -35.43
N MET A 3 16.38 1.35 -34.62
CA MET A 3 16.43 0.78 -33.27
C MET A 3 16.92 -0.66 -33.26
N SER A 4 16.56 -1.43 -34.29
CA SER A 4 16.99 -2.81 -34.55
C SER A 4 18.50 -3.03 -34.38
N ARG A 5 19.33 -2.04 -34.75
CA ARG A 5 20.79 -2.09 -34.68
C ARG A 5 21.34 -2.20 -33.26
N TYR A 6 20.57 -1.84 -32.24
CA TYR A 6 21.04 -1.75 -30.86
C TYR A 6 20.56 -2.90 -29.96
N GLN A 7 19.79 -3.86 -30.50
CA GLN A 7 19.22 -4.97 -29.73
C GLN A 7 20.27 -5.82 -29.02
N GLU A 8 21.27 -6.31 -29.76
CA GLU A 8 22.36 -7.15 -29.22
C GLU A 8 23.10 -6.45 -28.08
N TRP A 9 23.36 -5.14 -28.25
CA TRP A 9 24.00 -4.33 -27.22
C TRP A 9 23.11 -4.21 -25.98
N LEU A 10 21.81 -3.95 -26.16
CA LEU A 10 20.87 -3.77 -25.05
C LEU A 10 20.73 -5.06 -24.23
N ILE A 11 20.63 -6.22 -24.89
CA ILE A 11 20.59 -7.53 -24.22
C ILE A 11 21.82 -7.70 -23.34
N LYS A 12 23.02 -7.53 -23.91
CA LYS A 12 24.29 -7.65 -23.17
C LYS A 12 24.38 -6.67 -22.02
N HIS A 13 23.90 -5.44 -22.21
CA HIS A 13 23.88 -4.44 -21.15
C HIS A 13 22.96 -4.85 -19.99
N ILE A 14 21.75 -5.33 -20.27
CA ILE A 14 20.80 -5.78 -19.24
C ILE A 14 21.33 -7.01 -18.49
N GLU A 15 21.93 -7.97 -19.20
CA GLU A 15 22.49 -9.19 -18.60
C GLU A 15 23.71 -8.90 -17.72
N ALA A 16 24.60 -8.00 -18.17
CA ALA A 16 25.78 -7.60 -17.40
C ALA A 16 25.42 -6.72 -16.19
N ASN A 17 24.26 -6.06 -16.21
CA ASN A 17 23.81 -5.15 -15.16
C ASN A 17 22.45 -5.62 -14.61
N PRO A 18 22.41 -6.66 -13.76
CA PRO A 18 21.15 -7.26 -13.30
C PRO A 18 20.27 -6.28 -12.50
N GLN A 19 20.82 -5.21 -11.94
CA GLN A 19 20.09 -4.15 -11.24
C GLN A 19 19.68 -2.98 -12.15
N PHE A 20 19.99 -3.01 -13.44
CA PHE A 20 19.61 -1.95 -14.38
C PHE A 20 18.09 -1.78 -14.48
N ILE A 21 17.32 -2.86 -14.32
CA ILE A 21 15.86 -2.83 -14.28
C ILE A 21 15.38 -3.59 -13.04
N THR A 22 14.59 -2.93 -12.21
CA THR A 22 14.08 -3.43 -10.92
C THR A 22 12.57 -3.21 -10.81
N PRO A 23 11.82 -4.11 -10.16
CA PRO A 23 12.25 -5.43 -9.71
C PRO A 23 12.54 -6.41 -10.86
N ALA A 24 13.21 -7.53 -10.54
CA ALA A 24 13.70 -8.52 -11.50
C ALA A 24 12.64 -9.04 -12.50
N ARG A 25 11.35 -9.04 -12.12
CA ARG A 25 10.25 -9.41 -13.01
C ARG A 25 10.21 -8.57 -14.30
N TYR A 26 10.45 -7.26 -14.20
CA TYR A 26 10.36 -6.36 -15.35
C TYR A 26 11.62 -6.44 -16.21
N ARG A 27 12.78 -6.71 -15.59
CA ARG A 27 13.99 -7.09 -16.33
C ARG A 27 13.75 -8.34 -17.19
N ASN A 28 13.17 -9.39 -16.60
CA ASN A 28 12.88 -10.64 -17.30
C ASN A 28 11.84 -10.45 -18.40
N GLU A 29 10.83 -9.59 -18.16
CA GLU A 29 9.84 -9.19 -19.17
C GLU A 29 10.51 -8.49 -20.37
N VAL A 30 11.40 -7.52 -20.11
CA VAL A 30 12.16 -6.83 -21.17
C VAL A 30 13.06 -7.79 -21.94
N LEU A 31 13.81 -8.66 -21.24
CA LEU A 31 14.63 -9.69 -21.90
C LEU A 31 13.77 -10.64 -22.74
N SER A 32 12.57 -10.99 -22.28
CA SER A 32 11.63 -11.80 -23.06
C SER A 32 11.16 -11.08 -24.32
N PHE A 33 10.90 -9.77 -24.26
CA PHE A 33 10.58 -8.97 -25.44
C PHE A 33 11.75 -8.92 -26.45
N LEU A 34 12.98 -8.86 -25.96
CA LEU A 34 14.19 -8.78 -26.79
C LEU A 34 14.62 -10.11 -27.41
N LYS A 35 13.92 -11.22 -27.12
CA LYS A 35 14.09 -12.49 -27.85
C LYS A 35 13.61 -12.39 -29.29
N GLU A 36 12.60 -11.55 -29.52
CA GLU A 36 12.13 -11.24 -30.86
C GLU A 36 12.93 -10.08 -31.46
N PRO A 37 13.16 -10.05 -32.79
CA PRO A 37 13.82 -8.92 -33.44
C PRO A 37 13.09 -7.59 -33.23
N LEU A 38 13.82 -6.56 -32.80
CA LEU A 38 13.31 -5.20 -32.68
C LEU A 38 13.08 -4.60 -34.06
N GLU A 39 11.89 -4.06 -34.29
CA GLU A 39 11.60 -3.24 -35.46
C GLU A 39 12.18 -1.82 -35.33
N ASP A 40 12.33 -1.14 -36.46
CA ASP A 40 12.71 0.27 -36.47
C ASP A 40 11.57 1.15 -35.95
N LEU A 41 11.91 2.15 -35.13
CA LEU A 41 10.93 3.05 -34.54
C LEU A 41 10.62 4.22 -35.47
N CYS A 42 9.34 4.42 -35.82
CA CYS A 42 8.88 5.61 -36.52
C CYS A 42 8.86 6.82 -35.57
N ILE A 43 9.76 7.78 -35.82
CA ILE A 43 10.00 8.95 -34.95
C ILE A 43 9.25 10.22 -35.37
N SER A 44 8.34 10.12 -36.34
CA SER A 44 7.66 11.27 -36.90
C SER A 44 6.16 11.03 -37.06
N ARG A 45 5.38 12.12 -37.10
CA ARG A 45 3.94 12.12 -37.42
C ARG A 45 3.67 13.27 -38.39
N PRO A 46 2.89 13.07 -39.46
CA PRO A 46 2.62 14.13 -40.42
C PRO A 46 1.77 15.25 -39.78
N THR A 47 2.12 16.51 -40.05
CA THR A 47 1.42 17.70 -39.53
C THR A 47 -0.04 17.76 -39.97
N SER A 48 -0.38 17.16 -41.11
CA SER A 48 -1.76 17.01 -41.59
C SER A 48 -2.67 16.24 -40.64
N ARG A 49 -2.10 15.44 -39.73
CA ARG A 49 -2.83 14.59 -38.78
C ARG A 49 -2.65 15.02 -37.32
N LEU A 50 -1.52 15.63 -37.00
CA LEU A 50 -1.19 16.13 -35.67
C LEU A 50 -0.29 17.36 -35.79
N THR A 51 -0.84 18.53 -35.45
CA THR A 51 -0.11 19.80 -35.53
C THR A 51 0.66 20.14 -34.25
N TRP A 52 0.32 19.53 -33.12
CA TRP A 52 0.96 19.79 -31.83
C TRP A 52 2.15 18.84 -31.60
N GLY A 53 3.36 19.38 -31.74
CA GLY A 53 4.63 18.69 -31.48
C GLY A 53 5.83 19.50 -31.98
N ILE A 54 7.04 19.05 -31.67
CA ILE A 54 8.29 19.71 -32.13
C ILE A 54 8.53 19.32 -33.60
N PRO A 55 8.60 20.27 -34.55
CA PRO A 55 8.92 19.96 -35.94
C PRO A 55 10.26 19.25 -36.09
N LEU A 56 10.40 18.35 -37.05
CA LEU A 56 11.72 17.77 -37.34
C LEU A 56 12.63 18.85 -37.94
N PRO A 57 13.90 18.94 -37.53
CA PRO A 57 14.80 20.00 -37.99
C PRO A 57 15.11 19.95 -39.49
N PHE A 58 14.75 18.85 -40.17
CA PHE A 58 14.99 18.61 -41.59
C PHE A 58 13.72 18.45 -42.43
N ASP A 59 12.51 18.45 -41.84
CA ASP A 59 11.24 18.37 -42.57
C ASP A 59 10.07 18.89 -41.71
N ASP A 60 9.57 20.07 -42.03
CA ASP A 60 8.49 20.76 -41.31
C ASP A 60 7.08 20.18 -41.60
N ASN A 61 6.95 19.26 -42.57
CA ASN A 61 5.72 18.51 -42.80
C ASN A 61 5.48 17.43 -41.73
N PHE A 62 6.43 17.25 -40.81
CA PHE A 62 6.35 16.26 -39.74
C PHE A 62 6.69 16.87 -38.37
N VAL A 63 5.95 16.42 -37.36
CA VAL A 63 6.29 16.62 -35.95
C VAL A 63 6.92 15.36 -35.36
N THR A 64 7.77 15.55 -34.36
CA THR A 64 8.47 14.50 -33.64
C THR A 64 7.47 13.61 -32.89
N TYR A 65 7.69 12.30 -32.93
CA TYR A 65 6.91 11.35 -32.16
C TYR A 65 7.10 11.65 -30.65
N VAL A 66 5.99 11.81 -29.93
CA VAL A 66 5.99 12.27 -28.54
C VAL A 66 6.93 11.51 -27.59
N TRP A 67 7.11 10.19 -27.76
CA TRP A 67 8.06 9.45 -26.92
C TRP A 67 9.52 9.71 -27.27
N PHE A 68 9.80 10.01 -28.54
CA PHE A 68 11.15 10.33 -29.00
C PHE A 68 11.60 11.72 -28.53
N ASP A 69 10.63 12.64 -28.35
CA ASP A 69 10.81 13.94 -27.72
C ASP A 69 10.83 13.82 -26.18
N ALA A 70 9.76 13.30 -25.59
CA ALA A 70 9.57 13.30 -24.14
C ALA A 70 10.72 12.65 -23.38
N LEU A 71 11.33 11.56 -23.86
CA LEU A 71 12.45 10.92 -23.16
C LEU A 71 13.69 11.84 -23.01
N LEU A 72 13.87 12.82 -23.91
CA LEU A 72 14.98 13.78 -23.82
C LEU A 72 14.85 14.71 -22.60
N ASN A 73 13.65 14.84 -22.02
CA ASN A 73 13.42 15.68 -20.82
C ASN A 73 14.40 15.38 -19.68
N TYR A 74 14.82 14.11 -19.54
CA TYR A 74 15.76 13.69 -18.50
C TYR A 74 17.15 14.28 -18.68
N LEU A 75 17.58 14.46 -19.93
CA LEU A 75 18.84 15.11 -20.27
C LEU A 75 18.69 16.64 -20.23
N THR A 76 17.60 17.17 -20.78
CA THR A 76 17.31 18.60 -20.77
C THR A 76 17.24 19.17 -19.35
N GLY A 77 16.60 18.45 -18.42
CA GLY A 77 16.51 18.87 -17.02
C GLY A 77 17.86 18.91 -16.29
N LEU A 78 18.89 18.28 -16.86
CA LEU A 78 20.26 18.30 -16.34
C LEU A 78 21.20 19.24 -17.11
N GLY A 79 20.70 19.94 -18.13
CA GLY A 79 21.53 20.85 -18.94
C GLY A 79 22.47 20.13 -19.91
N TYR A 80 22.06 18.97 -20.44
CA TYR A 80 22.82 18.29 -21.50
C TYR A 80 22.84 19.11 -22.79
N ASP A 81 24.03 19.35 -23.32
CA ASP A 81 24.27 20.01 -24.61
C ASP A 81 24.94 19.01 -25.57
N PRO A 82 24.28 18.61 -26.68
CA PRO A 82 24.86 17.69 -27.66
C PRO A 82 25.93 18.34 -28.57
N ASP A 83 25.96 19.67 -28.67
CA ASP A 83 26.82 20.43 -29.59
C ASP A 83 27.91 21.24 -28.85
N GLY A 84 27.86 21.27 -27.52
CA GLY A 84 28.73 22.06 -26.66
C GLY A 84 29.15 21.34 -25.38
N GLU A 85 29.47 22.12 -24.35
CA GLU A 85 29.77 21.60 -23.02
C GLU A 85 28.48 21.47 -22.21
N SER A 86 28.16 20.26 -21.78
CA SER A 86 27.02 20.03 -20.88
C SER A 86 27.26 20.69 -19.52
N GLU A 87 26.18 21.17 -18.89
CA GLU A 87 26.25 21.80 -17.57
C GLU A 87 26.82 20.86 -16.50
N PRO A 88 27.42 21.38 -15.40
CA PRO A 88 27.96 20.56 -14.32
C PRO A 88 26.94 19.56 -13.75
N LEU A 89 25.66 19.96 -13.71
CA LEU A 89 24.57 19.13 -13.20
C LEU A 89 24.42 17.81 -13.99
N PHE A 90 24.62 17.83 -15.31
CA PHE A 90 24.62 16.62 -16.12
C PHE A 90 25.75 15.68 -15.73
N ASN A 91 26.97 16.20 -15.62
CA ASN A 91 28.16 15.40 -15.30
C ASN A 91 28.09 14.80 -13.89
N ASP A 92 27.53 15.53 -12.94
CA ASP A 92 27.42 15.09 -11.54
C ASP A 92 26.29 14.06 -11.34
N PHE A 93 25.12 14.27 -11.97
CA PHE A 93 23.92 13.50 -11.65
C PHE A 93 23.54 12.43 -12.68
N TRP A 94 23.88 12.57 -13.96
CA TRP A 94 23.53 11.56 -14.97
C TRP A 94 24.16 10.18 -14.71
N PRO A 95 25.44 10.07 -14.30
CA PRO A 95 26.07 8.76 -14.05
C PRO A 95 25.40 7.94 -12.94
N VAL A 96 24.69 8.61 -12.03
CA VAL A 96 23.98 8.01 -10.89
C VAL A 96 22.46 8.15 -11.02
N ALA A 97 21.97 8.51 -12.21
CA ALA A 97 20.55 8.75 -12.42
C ALA A 97 19.75 7.44 -12.32
N GLU A 98 18.72 7.46 -11.48
CA GLU A 98 17.73 6.39 -11.40
C GLU A 98 16.37 6.91 -11.86
N HIS A 99 15.68 6.13 -12.70
CA HIS A 99 14.35 6.46 -13.21
C HIS A 99 13.29 5.65 -12.47
N VAL A 100 12.19 6.30 -12.05
CA VAL A 100 11.05 5.64 -11.41
C VAL A 100 9.82 5.80 -12.30
N ILE A 101 9.23 4.68 -12.72
CA ILE A 101 8.11 4.66 -13.66
C ILE A 101 7.04 3.64 -13.28
N ALA A 102 5.84 3.81 -13.85
CA ALA A 102 4.82 2.78 -13.87
C ALA A 102 5.06 1.75 -14.99
N LYS A 103 4.52 0.55 -14.84
CA LYS A 103 4.72 -0.55 -15.79
C LYS A 103 4.18 -0.33 -17.22
N ASP A 104 3.22 0.58 -17.47
CA ASP A 104 2.73 0.88 -18.83
C ASP A 104 3.80 1.48 -19.74
N ILE A 105 4.72 2.23 -19.15
CA ILE A 105 5.76 2.95 -19.88
C ILE A 105 7.11 2.22 -19.81
N LEU A 106 7.09 0.92 -19.46
CA LEU A 106 8.28 0.08 -19.41
C LEU A 106 9.02 0.04 -20.75
N LYS A 107 8.33 -0.24 -21.86
CA LYS A 107 8.98 -0.35 -23.19
C LYS A 107 9.67 0.95 -23.63
N PRO A 108 9.04 2.14 -23.51
CA PRO A 108 9.75 3.39 -23.74
C PRO A 108 11.03 3.58 -22.93
N HIS A 109 11.03 3.25 -21.64
CA HIS A 109 12.17 3.53 -20.77
C HIS A 109 13.23 2.43 -20.78
N ALA A 110 12.86 1.16 -20.97
CA ALA A 110 13.78 0.04 -20.93
C ALA A 110 14.33 -0.36 -22.31
N ILE A 111 13.68 0.06 -23.41
CA ILE A 111 14.08 -0.30 -24.78
C ILE A 111 14.36 0.94 -25.62
N PHE A 112 13.38 1.87 -25.74
CA PHE A 112 13.56 3.02 -26.63
C PHE A 112 14.65 3.94 -26.09
N TRP A 113 14.56 4.27 -24.80
CA TRP A 113 15.47 5.22 -24.18
C TRP A 113 16.94 4.77 -24.18
N PRO A 114 17.30 3.55 -23.74
CA PRO A 114 18.70 3.14 -23.71
C PRO A 114 19.29 3.00 -25.12
N THR A 115 18.47 2.60 -26.11
CA THR A 115 18.93 2.53 -27.51
C THR A 115 19.09 3.92 -28.14
N MET A 116 18.24 4.89 -27.79
CA MET A 116 18.41 6.29 -28.15
C MET A 116 19.70 6.87 -27.55
N LEU A 117 19.92 6.70 -26.24
CA LEU A 117 21.15 7.12 -25.55
C LEU A 117 22.38 6.52 -26.21
N LYS A 118 22.35 5.21 -26.50
CA LYS A 118 23.43 4.53 -27.20
C LYS A 118 23.69 5.10 -28.60
N ALA A 119 22.65 5.49 -29.33
CA ALA A 119 22.77 6.11 -30.64
C ALA A 119 23.37 7.52 -30.56
N MET A 120 23.07 8.26 -29.50
CA MET A 120 23.63 9.59 -29.22
C MET A 120 25.07 9.53 -28.67
N GLY A 121 25.58 8.34 -28.31
CA GLY A 121 26.88 8.20 -27.65
C GLY A 121 26.86 8.54 -26.16
N VAL A 122 25.68 8.67 -25.56
CA VAL A 122 25.49 8.94 -24.12
C VAL A 122 25.41 7.63 -23.36
N ALA A 123 26.05 7.56 -22.19
CA ALA A 123 25.95 6.39 -21.32
C ALA A 123 24.50 6.18 -20.83
N PRO A 124 24.03 4.93 -20.68
CA PRO A 124 22.74 4.66 -20.04
C PRO A 124 22.68 5.21 -18.62
N TYR A 125 21.47 5.55 -18.16
CA TYR A 125 21.18 5.83 -16.75
C TYR A 125 21.49 4.59 -15.88
N GLN A 126 21.61 4.76 -14.56
CA GLN A 126 22.08 3.71 -13.66
C GLN A 126 21.03 2.62 -13.40
N ARG A 127 19.79 3.00 -13.06
CA ARG A 127 18.69 2.05 -12.77
C ARG A 127 17.33 2.54 -13.24
N LEU A 128 16.46 1.60 -13.60
CA LEU A 128 15.04 1.80 -13.89
C LEU A 128 14.19 1.01 -12.89
N HIS A 129 13.54 1.72 -11.98
CA HIS A 129 12.61 1.18 -10.99
C HIS A 129 11.17 1.26 -11.51
N VAL A 130 10.50 0.11 -11.52
CA VAL A 130 9.19 -0.05 -12.14
C VAL A 130 8.17 -0.46 -11.08
N HIS A 131 7.17 0.39 -10.86
CA HIS A 131 6.08 0.13 -9.93
C HIS A 131 4.82 -0.38 -10.64
N GLY A 132 3.95 -1.07 -9.89
CA GLY A 132 2.64 -1.50 -10.37
C GLY A 132 1.59 -0.39 -10.32
N TYR A 133 0.33 -0.73 -10.59
CA TYR A 133 -0.77 0.22 -10.53
C TYR A 133 -1.44 0.29 -9.17
N TRP A 134 -2.06 1.44 -8.92
CA TRP A 134 -3.15 1.58 -7.97
C TRP A 134 -4.48 1.28 -8.67
N ASN A 135 -5.18 0.26 -8.20
CA ASN A 135 -6.52 -0.10 -8.64
C ASN A 135 -7.55 0.40 -7.63
N ILE A 136 -8.74 0.80 -8.07
CA ILE A 136 -9.83 1.21 -7.16
C ILE A 136 -10.91 0.15 -7.25
N ASN A 137 -11.28 -0.49 -6.12
CA ASN A 137 -12.31 -1.53 -6.07
C ASN A 137 -12.11 -2.62 -7.16
N ASP A 138 -10.87 -3.08 -7.33
CA ASP A 138 -10.43 -4.06 -8.34
C ASP A 138 -10.75 -3.70 -9.81
N THR A 139 -10.97 -2.41 -10.10
CA THR A 139 -11.09 -1.87 -11.47
C THR A 139 -10.08 -0.75 -11.73
N LYS A 140 -9.63 -0.65 -12.99
CA LYS A 140 -8.68 0.39 -13.44
C LYS A 140 -9.35 1.77 -13.37
N MET A 141 -8.64 2.77 -12.82
CA MET A 141 -9.12 4.15 -12.75
C MET A 141 -9.43 4.71 -14.14
N SER A 142 -10.60 5.35 -14.33
CA SER A 142 -10.89 6.13 -15.54
C SER A 142 -11.79 7.34 -15.26
N LYS A 143 -11.56 8.43 -16.01
CA LYS A 143 -12.37 9.66 -15.93
C LYS A 143 -13.83 9.45 -16.34
N SER A 144 -14.12 8.45 -17.17
CA SER A 144 -15.47 8.19 -17.69
C SER A 144 -16.38 7.42 -16.72
N ILE A 145 -15.82 6.68 -15.75
CA ILE A 145 -16.58 5.87 -14.78
C ILE A 145 -16.88 6.66 -13.49
N GLY A 146 -16.28 7.84 -13.31
CA GLY A 146 -16.51 8.70 -12.13
C GLY A 146 -15.79 8.26 -10.85
N ASN A 147 -15.03 7.16 -10.89
CA ASN A 147 -14.24 6.62 -9.76
C ASN A 147 -12.84 7.27 -9.66
N VAL A 148 -12.68 8.55 -10.02
CA VAL A 148 -11.37 9.20 -9.98
C VAL A 148 -11.08 9.68 -8.55
N VAL A 149 -10.11 9.05 -7.90
CA VAL A 149 -9.56 9.52 -6.63
C VAL A 149 -8.49 10.57 -6.92
N ARG A 150 -8.73 11.81 -6.49
CA ARG A 150 -7.78 12.91 -6.67
C ARG A 150 -6.85 13.00 -5.44
N PRO A 151 -5.52 13.04 -5.62
CA PRO A 151 -4.58 13.14 -4.50
C PRO A 151 -4.83 14.34 -3.57
N LYS A 152 -5.29 15.47 -4.14
CA LYS A 152 -5.63 16.67 -3.34
C LYS A 152 -6.81 16.41 -2.40
N ASP A 153 -7.82 15.67 -2.86
CA ASP A 153 -8.99 15.36 -2.04
C ASP A 153 -8.59 14.38 -0.92
N LEU A 154 -7.78 13.36 -1.23
CA LEU A 154 -7.23 12.46 -0.21
C LEU A 154 -6.43 13.20 0.85
N ALA A 155 -5.55 14.11 0.43
CA ALA A 155 -4.74 14.88 1.36
C ALA A 155 -5.60 15.82 2.24
N ALA A 156 -6.69 16.37 1.69
CA ALA A 156 -7.65 17.17 2.45
C ALA A 156 -8.49 16.33 3.42
N ASP A 157 -8.82 15.10 3.05
CA ASP A 157 -9.67 14.22 3.85
C ASP A 157 -8.91 13.50 4.97
N TYR A 158 -7.69 13.04 4.68
CA TYR A 158 -6.89 12.18 5.59
C TYR A 158 -5.60 12.83 6.08
N GLY A 159 -5.16 13.93 5.47
CA GLY A 159 -3.85 14.55 5.72
C GLY A 159 -2.76 14.00 4.79
N ALA A 160 -1.88 14.89 4.33
CA ALA A 160 -0.84 14.55 3.35
C ALA A 160 0.11 13.43 3.83
N ASP A 161 0.56 13.51 5.09
CA ASP A 161 1.45 12.51 5.68
C ASP A 161 0.79 11.14 5.78
N ALA A 162 -0.48 11.08 6.19
CA ALA A 162 -1.20 9.82 6.27
C ALA A 162 -1.37 9.17 4.88
N VAL A 163 -1.63 9.99 3.85
CA VAL A 163 -1.70 9.50 2.46
C VAL A 163 -0.32 9.00 1.99
N ARG A 164 0.76 9.73 2.24
CA ARG A 164 2.13 9.30 1.90
C ARG A 164 2.48 7.98 2.58
N TYR A 165 2.22 7.88 3.88
CA TYR A 165 2.39 6.66 4.65
C TYR A 165 1.60 5.50 4.04
N PHE A 166 0.29 5.69 3.81
CA PHE A 166 -0.55 4.66 3.22
C PHE A 166 0.00 4.16 1.88
N MET A 167 0.37 5.06 0.98
CA MET A 167 0.87 4.70 -0.36
C MET A 167 2.17 3.89 -0.30
N LEU A 168 3.07 4.23 0.62
CA LEU A 168 4.35 3.53 0.76
C LEU A 168 4.27 2.27 1.64
N ARG A 169 3.31 2.21 2.56
CA ARG A 169 3.11 1.09 3.48
C ARG A 169 2.30 -0.05 2.87
N GLU A 170 1.29 0.27 2.07
CA GLU A 170 0.31 -0.70 1.56
C GLU A 170 0.78 -1.36 0.25
N MET A 171 1.51 -0.64 -0.61
CA MET A 171 2.05 -1.22 -1.85
C MET A 171 3.38 -1.92 -1.62
N SER A 172 3.46 -3.21 -2.00
CA SER A 172 4.73 -3.87 -2.28
C SER A 172 5.23 -3.41 -3.65
N PHE A 173 6.36 -2.70 -3.67
CA PHE A 173 6.90 -2.08 -4.89
C PHE A 173 7.06 -3.09 -6.03
N GLY A 174 6.61 -2.68 -7.23
CA GLY A 174 6.57 -3.52 -8.42
C GLY A 174 5.37 -4.46 -8.56
N LEU A 175 4.51 -4.56 -7.54
CA LEU A 175 3.19 -5.20 -7.63
C LEU A 175 2.08 -4.15 -7.73
N ASP A 176 0.92 -4.58 -8.24
CA ASP A 176 -0.28 -3.75 -8.18
C ASP A 176 -0.83 -3.76 -6.75
N ALA A 177 -1.41 -2.64 -6.33
CA ALA A 177 -2.07 -2.49 -5.04
C ALA A 177 -3.49 -1.97 -5.24
N SER A 178 -4.39 -2.32 -4.32
CA SER A 178 -5.77 -1.84 -4.32
C SER A 178 -5.95 -0.70 -3.33
N PHE A 179 -6.69 0.32 -3.74
CA PHE A 179 -7.07 1.47 -2.95
C PHE A 179 -8.55 1.39 -2.59
N SER A 180 -8.88 1.59 -1.31
CA SER A 180 -10.24 1.90 -0.87
C SER A 180 -10.19 2.85 0.35
N PRO A 181 -11.17 3.78 0.49
CA PRO A 181 -11.26 4.65 1.67
C PRO A 181 -11.25 3.90 3.00
N GLU A 182 -11.90 2.72 3.04
CA GLU A 182 -11.99 1.88 4.23
C GLU A 182 -10.61 1.37 4.66
N VAL A 183 -9.76 0.96 3.71
CA VAL A 183 -8.40 0.50 4.01
C VAL A 183 -7.55 1.69 4.50
N VAL A 184 -7.69 2.87 3.90
CA VAL A 184 -6.98 4.08 4.35
C VAL A 184 -7.38 4.44 5.78
N ILE A 185 -8.68 4.48 6.10
CA ILE A 185 -9.18 4.80 7.44
C ILE A 185 -8.71 3.74 8.45
N LYS A 186 -8.76 2.46 8.09
CA LYS A 186 -8.28 1.37 8.93
C LYS A 186 -6.80 1.57 9.26
N ARG A 187 -5.95 1.78 8.25
CA ARG A 187 -4.51 2.02 8.42
C ARG A 187 -4.22 3.27 9.23
N TYR A 188 -4.93 4.36 8.95
CA TYR A 188 -4.82 5.58 9.74
C TYR A 188 -5.10 5.31 11.21
N ASN A 189 -6.24 4.66 11.50
CA ASN A 189 -6.67 4.46 12.88
C ASN A 189 -5.79 3.44 13.62
N SER A 190 -5.40 2.33 12.99
CA SER A 190 -4.52 1.35 13.62
C SER A 190 -3.10 1.89 13.75
N ASP A 191 -2.47 2.20 12.63
CA ASP A 191 -1.02 2.35 12.57
C ASP A 191 -0.62 3.77 13.02
N LEU A 192 -1.38 4.81 12.63
CA LEU A 192 -1.04 6.19 12.97
C LEU A 192 -1.63 6.64 14.31
N ALA A 193 -2.93 6.44 14.53
CA ALA A 193 -3.61 6.91 15.73
C ALA A 193 -3.36 6.01 16.96
N ASN A 194 -3.57 4.70 16.84
CA ASN A 194 -3.50 3.77 17.97
C ASN A 194 -2.07 3.34 18.33
N ASP A 195 -1.13 3.36 17.38
CA ASP A 195 0.26 2.99 17.65
C ASP A 195 1.15 4.22 17.88
N LEU A 196 1.53 4.94 16.82
CA LEU A 196 2.45 6.09 16.93
C LEU A 196 1.86 7.25 17.74
N GLY A 197 0.61 7.63 17.43
CA GLY A 197 -0.10 8.72 18.10
C GLY A 197 -0.32 8.44 19.59
N ASN A 198 -0.67 7.20 19.93
CA ASN A 198 -0.82 6.74 21.30
C ASN A 198 0.52 6.70 22.04
N LEU A 199 1.58 6.19 21.42
CA LEU A 199 2.92 6.17 22.00
C LEU A 199 3.35 7.58 22.39
N CYS A 200 3.28 8.53 21.45
CA CYS A 200 3.62 9.92 21.72
C CYS A 200 2.76 10.51 22.84
N SER A 201 1.44 10.32 22.77
CA SER A 201 0.51 10.88 23.76
C SER A 201 0.73 10.30 25.17
N ARG A 202 0.96 9.00 25.29
CA ARG A 202 1.23 8.33 26.58
C ARG A 202 2.56 8.77 27.15
N THR A 203 3.63 8.80 26.34
CA THR A 203 4.95 9.30 26.78
C THR A 203 4.84 10.73 27.28
N MET A 204 4.14 11.61 26.55
CA MET A 204 3.95 13.01 26.93
C MET A 204 3.09 13.20 28.18
N ALA A 205 2.06 12.37 28.37
CA ALA A 205 1.29 12.36 29.61
C ALA A 205 2.15 11.94 30.82
N MET A 206 3.05 10.97 30.64
CA MET A 206 3.97 10.52 31.70
C MET A 206 5.01 11.57 32.03
N VAL A 207 5.61 12.23 31.03
CA VAL A 207 6.54 13.36 31.24
C VAL A 207 5.85 14.47 32.03
N LYS A 208 4.66 14.90 31.61
CA LYS A 208 3.91 15.94 32.33
C LYS A 208 3.62 15.53 33.78
N LYS A 209 3.18 14.30 34.00
CA LYS A 209 2.73 13.81 35.30
C LYS A 209 3.88 13.54 36.26
N PHE A 210 4.96 12.92 35.78
CA PHE A 210 6.00 12.37 36.63
C PHE A 210 7.26 13.22 36.66
N THR A 211 7.59 13.95 35.60
CA THR A 211 8.83 14.74 35.49
C THR A 211 8.55 16.24 35.41
N GLY A 212 7.29 16.65 35.66
CA GLY A 212 6.90 18.06 35.65
C GLY A 212 6.92 18.71 34.27
N GLY A 213 6.91 17.91 33.19
CA GLY A 213 7.05 18.44 31.83
C GLY A 213 8.49 18.53 31.34
N ARG A 214 9.48 18.00 32.07
CA ARG A 214 10.89 18.11 31.74
C ARG A 214 11.50 16.79 31.28
N ILE A 215 12.45 16.87 30.35
CA ILE A 215 13.28 15.73 29.94
C ILE A 215 14.12 15.29 31.15
N PRO A 216 14.06 14.01 31.59
CA PRO A 216 14.93 13.49 32.65
C PRO A 216 16.40 13.42 32.24
N GLU A 217 17.29 13.20 33.20
CA GLU A 217 18.67 12.84 32.88
C GLU A 217 18.75 11.46 32.20
N PRO A 218 19.72 11.26 31.28
CA PRO A 218 19.98 9.94 30.73
C PRO A 218 20.33 8.96 31.85
N PRO A 219 19.84 7.71 31.78
CA PRO A 219 20.11 6.74 32.83
C PRO A 219 21.58 6.34 32.85
N GLY A 220 22.15 6.20 34.05
CA GLY A 220 23.54 5.76 34.23
C GLY A 220 23.76 4.26 33.97
N SER A 221 22.69 3.48 33.90
CA SER A 221 22.70 2.06 33.55
C SER A 221 21.40 1.67 32.85
N ALA A 222 21.44 0.61 32.05
CA ALA A 222 20.30 0.07 31.32
C ALA A 222 20.07 -1.39 31.72
N ASP A 223 18.83 -1.73 32.04
CA ASP A 223 18.43 -3.12 32.29
C ASP A 223 18.17 -3.89 30.98
N GLU A 224 17.75 -5.15 31.08
CA GLU A 224 17.53 -6.01 29.90
C GLU A 224 16.45 -5.44 28.96
N LEU A 225 15.37 -4.89 29.51
CA LEU A 225 14.30 -4.28 28.71
C LEU A 225 14.78 -2.99 28.02
N ASP A 226 15.59 -2.19 28.72
CA ASP A 226 16.21 -0.99 28.15
C ASP A 226 17.13 -1.36 26.99
N GLN A 227 18.02 -2.34 27.19
CA GLN A 227 18.96 -2.77 26.16
C GLN A 227 18.22 -3.30 24.93
N GLY A 228 17.15 -4.09 25.13
CA GLY A 228 16.30 -4.55 24.03
C GLY A 228 15.70 -3.39 23.24
N LEU A 229 15.19 -2.35 23.91
CA LEU A 229 14.64 -1.16 23.24
C LEU A 229 15.72 -0.35 22.52
N ILE A 230 16.90 -0.17 23.14
CA ILE A 230 18.04 0.56 22.57
C ILE A 230 18.50 -0.12 21.28
N THR A 231 18.79 -1.43 21.35
CA THR A 231 19.26 -2.21 20.19
C THR A 231 18.24 -2.21 19.06
N ALA A 232 16.95 -2.39 19.37
CA ALA A 232 15.91 -2.34 18.34
C ALA A 232 15.79 -0.94 17.70
N SER A 233 15.87 0.13 18.51
CA SER A 233 15.72 1.51 18.02
C SER A 233 16.88 1.93 17.12
N THR A 234 18.12 1.52 17.43
CA THR A 234 19.28 1.83 16.58
C THR A 234 19.34 0.91 15.36
N GLY A 235 19.05 -0.39 15.51
CA GLY A 235 19.01 -1.35 14.40
C GLY A 235 17.94 -1.03 13.35
N MET A 236 16.81 -0.45 13.77
CA MET A 236 15.74 0.01 12.88
C MET A 236 16.23 1.00 11.81
N ILE A 237 17.20 1.86 12.13
CA ILE A 237 17.72 2.84 11.17
C ILE A 237 18.43 2.13 10.02
N THR A 238 19.31 1.18 10.34
CA THR A 238 20.01 0.37 9.34
C THR A 238 19.03 -0.40 8.45
N GLU A 239 18.07 -1.12 9.06
CA GLU A 239 17.06 -1.88 8.29
C GLU A 239 16.20 -0.96 7.42
N PHE A 240 15.85 0.23 7.93
CA PHE A 240 15.13 1.23 7.16
C PHE A 240 15.94 1.71 5.94
N GLU A 241 17.21 2.06 6.11
CA GLU A 241 18.07 2.53 5.03
C GLU A 241 18.28 1.45 3.94
N GLU A 242 18.55 0.22 4.35
CA GLU A 242 18.68 -0.93 3.45
C GLU A 242 17.41 -1.14 2.60
N HIS A 243 16.25 -1.14 3.25
CA HIS A 243 14.98 -1.31 2.55
C HIS A 243 14.61 -0.10 1.69
N MET A 244 14.93 1.12 2.09
CA MET A 244 14.69 2.32 1.27
C MET A 244 15.56 2.31 0.01
N ALA A 245 16.83 1.89 0.11
CA ALA A 245 17.74 1.78 -1.03
C ALA A 245 17.23 0.78 -2.10
N ASP A 246 16.55 -0.28 -1.66
CA ASP A 246 15.98 -1.30 -2.53
C ASP A 246 14.50 -1.05 -2.92
N PHE A 247 13.97 0.15 -2.66
CA PHE A 247 12.56 0.51 -2.90
C PHE A 247 11.57 -0.39 -2.14
N GLY A 248 12.03 -1.09 -1.11
CA GLY A 248 11.27 -1.89 -0.16
C GLY A 248 10.51 -1.03 0.85
N PHE A 249 9.81 0.01 0.41
CA PHE A 249 9.20 1.03 1.29
C PHE A 249 8.28 0.44 2.37
N HIS A 250 7.47 -0.56 2.02
CA HIS A 250 6.60 -1.26 2.96
C HIS A 250 7.35 -2.01 4.07
N LEU A 251 8.55 -2.53 3.78
CA LEU A 251 9.42 -3.19 4.76
C LEU A 251 10.15 -2.16 5.62
N ALA A 252 10.63 -1.07 5.02
CA ALA A 252 11.20 0.06 5.74
C ALA A 252 10.21 0.63 6.78
N MET A 253 8.94 0.81 6.39
CA MET A 253 7.88 1.21 7.32
C MET A 253 7.55 0.15 8.36
N ARG A 254 7.67 -1.15 8.02
CA ARG A 254 7.45 -2.23 8.99
C ARG A 254 8.51 -2.18 10.10
N ALA A 255 9.79 -2.01 9.76
CA ALA A 255 10.87 -1.90 10.74
C ALA A 255 10.61 -0.77 11.76
N VAL A 256 10.16 0.40 11.28
CA VAL A 256 9.78 1.51 12.15
C VAL A 256 8.60 1.16 13.07
N TRP A 257 7.59 0.47 12.54
CA TRP A 257 6.41 0.06 13.32
C TRP A 257 6.69 -1.04 14.34
N GLU A 258 7.68 -1.91 14.08
CA GLU A 258 8.11 -2.92 15.05
C GLU A 258 8.70 -2.26 16.30
N VAL A 259 9.51 -1.20 16.16
CA VAL A 259 10.02 -0.39 17.28
C VAL A 259 8.89 0.36 17.99
N ILE A 260 7.94 0.95 17.26
CA ILE A 260 6.76 1.60 17.87
C ILE A 260 5.98 0.59 18.73
N GLY A 261 5.78 -0.63 18.22
CA GLY A 261 5.12 -1.71 18.96
C GLY A 261 5.91 -2.13 20.20
N LEU A 262 7.24 -2.27 20.09
CA LEU A 262 8.12 -2.56 21.21
C LEU A 262 8.08 -1.47 22.28
N ALA A 263 8.14 -0.20 21.90
CA ALA A 263 8.05 0.94 22.81
C ALA A 263 6.70 0.98 23.55
N ASN A 264 5.59 0.67 22.87
CA ASN A 264 4.28 0.55 23.51
C ASN A 264 4.24 -0.59 24.56
N ARG A 265 4.85 -1.74 24.27
CA ARG A 265 5.00 -2.85 25.23
C ARG A 265 5.91 -2.49 26.39
N TYR A 266 7.03 -1.83 26.12
CA TYR A 266 7.99 -1.37 27.12
C TYR A 266 7.33 -0.48 28.18
N ILE A 267 6.37 0.38 27.80
CA ILE A 267 5.56 1.15 28.77
C ILE A 267 4.75 0.21 29.69
N VAL A 268 4.12 -0.82 29.13
CA VAL A 268 3.25 -1.74 29.88
C VAL A 268 4.07 -2.57 30.85
N GLU A 269 5.17 -3.15 30.38
CA GLU A 269 6.04 -4.04 31.17
C GLU A 269 6.72 -3.29 32.33
N ASN A 270 7.15 -2.04 32.11
CA ASN A 270 7.75 -1.24 33.17
C ASN A 270 6.71 -0.64 34.15
N ALA A 271 5.43 -0.62 33.78
CA ALA A 271 4.34 -0.09 34.59
C ALA A 271 4.70 1.22 35.35
N PRO A 272 5.03 2.33 34.65
CA PRO A 272 5.56 3.55 35.27
C PRO A 272 4.62 4.17 36.32
N TRP A 273 3.32 3.91 36.23
CA TRP A 273 2.34 4.30 37.25
C TRP A 273 2.52 3.56 38.58
N GLU A 274 3.08 2.35 38.59
CA GLU A 274 3.46 1.63 39.80
C GLU A 274 4.83 2.08 40.31
N LEU A 275 5.80 2.32 39.42
CA LEU A 275 7.11 2.87 39.80
C LEU A 275 6.97 4.20 40.52
N ALA A 276 6.04 5.05 40.06
CA ALA A 276 5.80 6.37 40.64
C ALA A 276 5.26 6.35 42.09
N LYS A 277 4.76 5.21 42.59
CA LYS A 277 4.24 5.10 43.96
C LYS A 277 5.35 4.96 45.01
N ASP A 278 6.57 4.65 44.58
CA ASP A 278 7.71 4.39 45.45
C ASP A 278 8.87 5.35 45.15
N PRO A 279 9.19 6.29 46.05
CA PRO A 279 10.30 7.22 45.86
C PRO A 279 11.65 6.56 45.60
N ALA A 280 11.90 5.35 46.12
CA ALA A 280 13.16 4.64 45.89
C ALA A 280 13.31 4.17 44.43
N ARG A 281 12.20 3.99 43.71
CA ARG A 281 12.17 3.59 42.29
C ARG A 281 12.14 4.77 41.32
N ARG A 282 12.30 6.00 41.84
CA ARG A 282 12.33 7.23 41.04
C ARG A 282 13.37 7.19 39.91
N PRO A 283 14.63 6.73 40.12
CA PRO A 283 15.61 6.65 39.04
C PRO A 283 15.17 5.73 37.89
N ARG A 284 14.49 4.61 38.21
CA ARG A 284 13.96 3.69 37.18
C ARG A 284 12.84 4.34 36.37
N LEU A 285 11.93 5.06 37.04
CA LEU A 285 10.86 5.77 36.36
C LEU A 285 11.41 6.82 35.37
N GLU A 286 12.43 7.57 35.78
CA GLU A 286 13.08 8.57 34.94
C GLU A 286 13.83 7.94 33.77
N ALA A 287 14.51 6.81 33.99
CA ALA A 287 15.14 6.01 32.93
C ALA A 287 14.12 5.57 31.85
N VAL A 288 12.98 5.02 32.28
CA VAL A 288 11.89 4.59 31.38
C VAL A 288 11.38 5.75 30.53
N ILE A 289 11.17 6.92 31.15
CA ILE A 289 10.69 8.11 30.45
C ILE A 289 11.75 8.62 29.46
N TYR A 290 13.01 8.71 29.87
CA TYR A 290 14.10 9.12 28.99
C TYR A 290 14.20 8.19 27.77
N ASN A 291 14.20 6.87 27.99
CA ASN A 291 14.30 5.89 26.90
C ASN A 291 13.14 6.01 25.90
N LEU A 292 11.92 6.28 26.36
CA LEU A 292 10.78 6.51 25.47
C LEU A 292 10.89 7.80 24.65
N LEU A 293 11.45 8.87 25.23
CA LEU A 293 11.72 10.11 24.51
C LEU A 293 12.78 9.91 23.43
N GLU A 294 13.84 9.18 23.78
CA GLU A 294 14.93 8.88 22.87
C GLU A 294 14.47 7.96 21.73
N THR A 295 13.64 6.96 22.01
CA THR A 295 13.00 6.14 20.98
C THR A 295 12.09 6.98 20.07
N LEU A 296 11.28 7.90 20.61
CA LEU A 296 10.46 8.80 19.78
C LEU A 296 11.31 9.69 18.86
N ARG A 297 12.47 10.16 19.34
CA ARG A 297 13.44 10.91 18.54
C ARG A 297 13.94 10.07 17.37
N LEU A 298 14.40 8.85 17.65
CA LEU A 298 14.92 7.93 16.63
C LEU A 298 13.85 7.51 15.62
N ILE A 299 12.60 7.29 16.05
CA ILE A 299 11.46 7.01 15.14
C ILE A 299 11.21 8.19 14.20
N ALA A 300 11.30 9.43 14.67
CA ALA A 300 11.00 10.60 13.85
C ALA A 300 12.02 10.85 12.73
N LEU A 301 13.26 10.35 12.84
CA LEU A 301 14.28 10.44 11.79
C LEU A 301 13.84 9.77 10.47
N PRO A 302 13.60 8.44 10.39
CA PRO A 302 13.19 7.78 9.16
C PRO A 302 11.80 8.23 8.71
N LEU A 303 10.92 8.59 9.65
CA LEU A 303 9.62 9.14 9.31
C LEU A 303 9.71 10.48 8.57
N HIS A 304 10.81 11.24 8.66
CA HIS A 304 10.94 12.48 7.92
C HIS A 304 10.85 12.27 6.39
N ALA A 305 11.39 11.17 5.87
CA ALA A 305 11.32 10.84 4.45
C ALA A 305 9.89 10.56 3.95
N VAL A 306 9.03 10.02 4.83
CA VAL A 306 7.67 9.56 4.46
C VAL A 306 6.57 10.50 4.96
N MET A 307 6.66 10.93 6.21
CA MET A 307 5.72 11.81 6.92
C MET A 307 6.45 13.04 7.48
N PRO A 308 6.92 13.97 6.63
CA PRO A 308 7.79 15.07 7.04
C PRO A 308 7.15 15.99 8.07
N ALA A 309 5.85 16.28 7.97
CA ALA A 309 5.17 17.17 8.91
C ALA A 309 5.00 16.51 10.31
N THR A 310 4.78 15.20 10.34
CA THR A 310 4.65 14.41 11.57
C THR A 310 5.99 14.28 12.27
N ALA A 311 7.05 13.97 11.52
CA ALA A 311 8.42 13.96 12.04
C ALA A 311 8.80 15.33 12.63
N ALA A 312 8.52 16.42 11.90
CA ALA A 312 8.77 17.78 12.38
C ALA A 312 7.97 18.11 13.65
N ARG A 313 6.72 17.64 13.77
CA ARG A 313 5.91 17.80 14.99
C ARG A 313 6.52 17.05 16.18
N ILE A 314 7.02 15.83 15.98
CA ILE A 314 7.69 15.07 17.05
C ILE A 314 8.98 15.78 17.47
N PHE A 315 9.79 16.23 16.52
CA PHE A 315 11.01 17.00 16.78
C PHE A 315 10.72 18.30 17.54
N ALA A 316 9.67 19.04 17.14
CA ALA A 316 9.25 20.25 17.81
C ALA A 316 8.80 20.00 19.26
N VAL A 317 8.11 18.87 19.52
CA VAL A 317 7.74 18.46 20.89
C VAL A 317 8.98 18.18 21.73
N LEU A 318 9.98 17.52 21.16
CA LEU A 318 11.28 17.24 21.79
C LEU A 318 12.22 18.46 21.78
N GLN A 319 11.78 19.59 21.22
CA GLN A 319 12.54 20.84 21.10
C GLN A 319 13.90 20.67 20.38
N ILE A 320 13.90 19.86 19.33
CA ILE A 320 15.03 19.65 18.42
C ILE A 320 14.84 20.54 17.20
N GLU A 321 15.74 21.51 17.02
CA GLU A 321 15.70 22.48 15.92
C GLU A 321 16.46 22.02 14.68
N ALA A 322 17.39 21.07 14.83
CA ALA A 322 18.19 20.56 13.73
C ALA A 322 17.31 19.78 12.73
N ALA A 323 17.63 19.91 11.44
CA ALA A 323 17.01 19.08 10.42
C ALA A 323 17.29 17.59 10.70
N PRO A 324 16.30 16.69 10.51
CA PRO A 324 16.51 15.26 10.62
C PRO A 324 17.63 14.77 9.69
N ASP A 325 18.62 14.08 10.25
CA ASP A 325 19.72 13.45 9.50
C ASP A 325 20.00 12.07 10.11
N LEU A 326 19.69 11.02 9.34
CA LEU A 326 19.86 9.64 9.80
C LEU A 326 21.33 9.34 10.17
N SER A 327 22.28 9.83 9.39
CA SER A 327 23.70 9.54 9.56
C SER A 327 24.31 10.24 10.78
N ALA A 328 23.97 11.50 10.99
CA ALA A 328 24.51 12.32 12.07
C ALA A 328 23.76 12.14 13.40
N GLN A 329 22.49 11.74 13.35
CA GLN A 329 21.59 11.71 14.51
C GLN A 329 21.08 10.30 14.85
N GLY A 330 21.52 9.27 14.12
CA GLY A 330 21.02 7.89 14.29
C GLY A 330 21.54 7.13 15.52
N GLN A 331 22.54 7.65 16.23
CA GLN A 331 22.99 7.03 17.49
C GLN A 331 22.00 7.22 18.64
N TRP A 332 22.06 6.33 19.64
CA TRP A 332 21.32 6.48 20.88
C TRP A 332 21.96 7.52 21.81
N GLY A 333 21.15 8.44 22.33
CA GLY A 333 21.53 9.46 23.29
C GLY A 333 22.31 10.64 22.69
N GLY A 334 22.66 11.60 23.56
CA GLY A 334 23.53 12.73 23.24
C GLY A 334 22.87 13.93 22.54
N ILE A 335 21.60 13.82 22.15
CA ILE A 335 20.87 14.89 21.46
C ILE A 335 19.81 15.56 22.35
N LEU A 336 19.05 14.77 23.10
CA LEU A 336 18.06 15.31 24.04
C LEU A 336 18.76 16.09 25.15
N ARG A 337 18.23 17.28 25.47
CA ARG A 337 18.77 18.13 26.53
C ARG A 337 17.99 17.90 27.82
N SER A 338 18.64 17.30 28.81
CA SER A 338 18.05 17.12 30.14
C SER A 338 17.55 18.44 30.72
N GLY A 339 16.44 18.38 31.47
CA GLY A 339 15.81 19.54 32.11
C GLY A 339 15.02 20.45 31.16
N GLN A 340 15.06 20.21 29.84
CA GLN A 340 14.30 20.99 28.86
C GLN A 340 12.79 20.76 29.03
N ASP A 341 12.02 21.85 29.03
CA ASP A 341 10.55 21.81 29.11
C ASP A 341 9.97 21.37 27.75
N ILE A 342 9.15 20.33 27.77
CA ILE A 342 8.51 19.76 26.59
C ILE A 342 7.01 19.58 26.82
N SER A 343 6.23 19.76 25.75
CA SER A 343 4.78 19.56 25.81
C SER A 343 4.21 19.22 24.44
N LEU A 344 3.21 18.34 24.44
CA LEU A 344 2.45 18.00 23.25
C LEU A 344 1.17 18.83 23.16
N ARG A 345 0.96 19.48 22.01
CA ARG A 345 -0.28 20.20 21.70
C ARG A 345 -1.21 19.32 20.86
N GLY A 346 -2.29 18.85 21.48
CA GLY A 346 -3.27 17.97 20.84
C GLY A 346 -2.72 16.58 20.48
N ALA A 347 -3.55 15.72 19.91
CA ALA A 347 -3.09 14.43 19.42
C ALA A 347 -2.24 14.60 18.14
N LEU A 348 -1.25 13.72 17.92
CA LEU A 348 -0.55 13.65 16.63
C LEU A 348 -1.53 13.29 15.50
N PHE A 349 -2.32 12.24 15.72
CA PHE A 349 -3.32 11.73 14.79
C PHE A 349 -4.66 11.57 15.52
N PRO A 350 -5.56 12.57 15.43
CA PRO A 350 -6.93 12.42 15.88
C PRO A 350 -7.59 11.27 15.11
N ARG A 351 -8.28 10.36 15.81
CA ARG A 351 -8.97 9.23 15.16
C ARG A 351 -9.97 9.73 14.13
N LEU A 352 -10.09 9.00 13.04
CA LEU A 352 -11.11 9.22 12.03
C LEU A 352 -12.31 8.33 12.34
N ASP A 353 -13.50 8.88 12.29
CA ASP A 353 -14.73 8.10 12.40
C ASP A 353 -14.98 7.33 11.10
N ASP A 354 -15.34 6.05 11.20
CA ASP A 354 -15.83 5.24 10.07
C ASP A 354 -17.12 5.83 9.44
N LYS A 355 -17.77 6.77 10.14
CA LYS A 355 -18.99 7.44 9.72
C LYS A 355 -18.72 8.90 9.35
N GLY A 356 -18.15 9.11 8.17
CA GLY A 356 -18.44 10.32 7.38
C GLY A 356 -17.26 11.18 6.96
N LYS A 357 -16.73 10.87 5.78
CA LYS A 357 -16.74 11.80 4.65
C LYS A 357 -17.04 11.00 3.38
N LYS A 358 -18.34 10.75 3.15
CA LYS A 358 -18.77 10.48 1.77
C LYS A 358 -18.48 11.75 1.01
N GLN A 359 -17.48 11.71 0.13
CA GLN A 359 -17.30 12.74 -0.89
C GLN A 359 -18.67 13.03 -1.51
N GLU A 360 -19.15 14.25 -1.34
CA GLU A 360 -20.21 14.82 -2.15
C GLU A 360 -19.69 14.94 -3.58
N THR A 361 -19.76 13.84 -4.34
CA THR A 361 -19.75 13.91 -5.79
C THR A 361 -21.13 14.38 -6.23
N ALA A 362 -21.21 15.67 -6.53
CA ALA A 362 -22.34 16.27 -7.21
C ALA A 362 -22.58 15.56 -8.56
N ALA A 363 -23.66 14.79 -8.66
CA ALA A 363 -24.30 14.44 -9.92
C ALA A 363 -25.82 14.47 -9.73
N LYS A 364 -26.45 15.46 -10.35
CA LYS A 364 -27.91 15.55 -10.52
C LYS A 364 -28.39 14.40 -11.40
N GLY A 365 -29.49 13.76 -11.01
CA GLY A 365 -30.44 13.11 -11.91
C GLY A 365 -30.53 11.59 -11.78
N GLY A 366 -31.73 11.11 -11.42
CA GLY A 366 -32.13 9.70 -11.61
C GLY A 366 -32.59 9.02 -10.33
N SER A 367 -33.88 9.15 -10.01
CA SER A 367 -34.54 8.37 -8.96
C SER A 367 -34.52 6.87 -9.29
N ALA A 368 -33.78 6.09 -8.52
CA ALA A 368 -33.92 4.64 -8.47
C ALA A 368 -33.85 4.18 -7.00
N LYS A 369 -34.84 3.37 -6.60
CA LYS A 369 -35.07 2.91 -5.22
C LYS A 369 -33.86 2.15 -4.65
N LYS A 370 -33.47 2.55 -3.44
CA LYS A 370 -32.46 1.93 -2.57
C LYS A 370 -32.75 0.44 -2.33
N ALA A 371 -31.83 -0.42 -2.74
CA ALA A 371 -31.53 -1.67 -2.04
C ALA A 371 -30.27 -1.40 -1.21
N GLY A 372 -30.40 -1.50 0.12
CA GLY A 372 -29.36 -1.11 1.06
C GLY A 372 -28.23 -2.13 1.12
N ASP A 373 -27.02 -1.68 0.78
CA ASP A 373 -25.78 -2.37 1.08
C ASP A 373 -25.25 -1.85 2.43
N LYS A 374 -24.98 -2.78 3.36
CA LYS A 374 -24.45 -2.52 4.71
C LYS A 374 -23.09 -3.19 4.80
N GLY A 375 -22.02 -2.48 4.49
CA GLY A 375 -20.66 -2.83 4.93
C GLY A 375 -20.51 -2.52 6.42
N GLY A 376 -20.40 -3.56 7.26
CA GLY A 376 -20.21 -3.49 8.72
C GLY A 376 -18.77 -3.07 9.08
N GLN A 377 -18.53 -2.33 10.17
CA GLN A 377 -18.37 -2.89 11.53
C GLN A 377 -17.97 -4.38 11.49
N GLY A 378 -16.73 -4.69 11.86
CA GLY A 378 -16.29 -6.06 12.03
C GLY A 378 -17.25 -6.77 12.98
N LEU A 379 -17.71 -7.96 12.58
CA LEU A 379 -18.56 -8.80 13.40
C LEU A 379 -17.76 -9.25 14.63
N ASP A 380 -18.35 -9.12 15.81
CA ASP A 380 -17.77 -9.76 16.98
C ASP A 380 -17.87 -11.30 16.83
N PHE A 381 -17.03 -12.03 17.59
CA PHE A 381 -17.02 -13.49 17.50
C PHE A 381 -18.36 -14.12 17.93
N ALA A 382 -19.11 -13.48 18.83
CA ALA A 382 -20.43 -13.96 19.24
C ALA A 382 -21.47 -13.81 18.12
N GLU A 383 -21.37 -12.77 17.29
CA GLU A 383 -22.18 -12.57 16.09
C GLU A 383 -21.85 -13.62 15.03
N PHE A 384 -20.58 -13.98 14.86
CA PHE A 384 -20.18 -15.09 13.99
C PHE A 384 -20.71 -16.44 14.49
N GLN A 385 -20.64 -16.71 15.79
CA GLN A 385 -21.17 -17.94 16.40
C GLN A 385 -22.68 -18.12 16.21
N ARG A 386 -23.41 -17.04 15.92
CA ARG A 386 -24.86 -17.11 15.62
C ARG A 386 -25.13 -17.63 14.22
N LEU A 387 -24.16 -17.70 13.31
CA LEU A 387 -24.35 -18.32 11.99
C LEU A 387 -24.29 -19.85 12.12
N ASP A 388 -25.33 -20.53 11.62
CA ASP A 388 -25.32 -22.00 11.52
C ASP A 388 -24.84 -22.40 10.13
N LEU A 389 -23.51 -22.52 9.99
CA LEU A 389 -22.88 -22.98 8.76
C LEU A 389 -22.82 -24.51 8.74
N ARG A 390 -23.32 -25.12 7.67
CA ARG A 390 -23.36 -26.58 7.53
C ARG A 390 -22.95 -27.05 6.13
N VAL A 391 -22.36 -28.24 6.07
CA VAL A 391 -22.14 -28.94 4.81
C VAL A 391 -23.43 -29.64 4.40
N ALA A 392 -23.83 -29.44 3.15
CA ALA A 392 -25.05 -29.92 2.54
C ALA A 392 -24.75 -30.75 1.30
N GLN A 393 -25.53 -31.79 1.04
CA GLN A 393 -25.45 -32.51 -0.24
C GLN A 393 -26.62 -32.11 -1.13
N ILE A 394 -26.34 -31.77 -2.40
CA ILE A 394 -27.39 -31.43 -3.38
C ILE A 394 -28.02 -32.72 -3.88
N THR A 395 -29.30 -32.94 -3.63
CA THR A 395 -30.04 -34.14 -4.05
C THR A 395 -30.90 -33.91 -5.28
N ALA A 396 -31.30 -32.67 -5.54
CA ALA A 396 -31.97 -32.28 -6.79
C ALA A 396 -31.67 -30.81 -7.14
N ALA A 397 -31.71 -30.49 -8.43
CA ALA A 397 -31.60 -29.13 -8.92
C ALA A 397 -32.55 -28.91 -10.10
N GLU A 398 -33.22 -27.77 -10.14
CA GLU A 398 -34.19 -27.39 -11.18
C GLU A 398 -34.01 -25.91 -11.55
N ARG A 399 -34.22 -25.54 -12.82
CA ARG A 399 -34.31 -24.12 -13.20
C ARG A 399 -35.64 -23.54 -12.74
N ILE A 400 -35.61 -22.30 -12.25
CA ILE A 400 -36.85 -21.61 -11.86
C ILE A 400 -37.49 -20.97 -13.10
N PRO A 401 -38.77 -21.28 -13.41
CA PRO A 401 -39.48 -20.63 -14.51
C PRO A 401 -39.45 -19.09 -14.37
N LYS A 402 -39.21 -18.38 -15.47
CA LYS A 402 -39.09 -16.91 -15.53
C LYS A 402 -37.83 -16.31 -14.89
N SER A 403 -36.81 -17.13 -14.60
CA SER A 403 -35.50 -16.64 -14.18
C SER A 403 -34.36 -17.35 -14.89
N GLU A 404 -33.47 -16.57 -15.52
CA GLU A 404 -32.23 -17.08 -16.12
C GLU A 404 -31.07 -17.18 -15.12
N ARG A 405 -31.26 -16.66 -13.90
CA ARG A 405 -30.19 -16.53 -12.89
C ARG A 405 -30.33 -17.49 -11.71
N LEU A 406 -31.50 -18.09 -11.50
CA LEU A 406 -31.81 -18.85 -10.29
C LEU A 406 -31.99 -20.35 -10.57
N LEU A 407 -31.37 -21.18 -9.72
CA LEU A 407 -31.68 -22.60 -9.56
C LEU A 407 -32.42 -22.83 -8.24
N LYS A 408 -33.40 -23.73 -8.26
CA LYS A 408 -34.01 -24.33 -7.08
C LYS A 408 -33.25 -25.60 -6.76
N LEU A 409 -32.64 -25.65 -5.58
CA LEU A 409 -31.88 -26.79 -5.08
C LEU A 409 -32.66 -27.47 -3.98
N THR A 410 -32.72 -28.79 -4.02
CA THR A 410 -33.05 -29.62 -2.85
C THR A 410 -31.73 -30.08 -2.26
N VAL A 411 -31.50 -29.74 -1.00
CA VAL A 411 -30.27 -30.09 -0.27
C VAL A 411 -30.59 -30.89 0.98
N GLU A 412 -29.73 -31.84 1.31
CA GLU A 412 -29.85 -32.64 2.54
C GLU A 412 -28.96 -32.06 3.64
N VAL A 413 -29.59 -31.58 4.72
CA VAL A 413 -28.93 -30.94 5.87
C VAL A 413 -29.76 -31.13 7.14
N PRO A 414 -29.37 -32.07 8.01
CA PRO A 414 -29.64 -33.52 7.89
C PRO A 414 -31.06 -33.92 7.39
N GLU A 415 -31.99 -32.99 7.22
CA GLU A 415 -33.27 -33.19 6.54
C GLU A 415 -33.27 -32.45 5.19
N ALA A 416 -34.16 -32.85 4.27
CA ALA A 416 -34.29 -32.19 2.98
C ALA A 416 -34.82 -30.76 3.12
N ARG A 417 -34.14 -29.80 2.50
CA ARG A 417 -34.52 -28.37 2.47
C ARG A 417 -34.44 -27.82 1.05
N THR A 418 -35.27 -26.82 0.77
CA THR A 418 -35.22 -26.09 -0.51
C THR A 418 -34.40 -24.81 -0.37
N ILE A 419 -33.42 -24.61 -1.25
CA ILE A 419 -32.63 -23.37 -1.35
C ILE A 419 -32.69 -22.85 -2.78
N VAL A 420 -32.99 -21.56 -2.95
CA VAL A 420 -32.93 -20.87 -4.25
C VAL A 420 -31.59 -20.16 -4.37
N ALA A 421 -30.77 -20.55 -5.34
CA ALA A 421 -29.40 -20.07 -5.50
C ALA A 421 -29.20 -19.34 -6.84
N GLY A 422 -28.49 -18.20 -6.81
CA GLY A 422 -28.19 -17.36 -7.97
C GLY A 422 -27.08 -17.87 -8.89
N ILE A 423 -27.00 -19.19 -9.09
CA ILE A 423 -25.84 -19.86 -9.71
C ILE A 423 -26.12 -20.39 -11.13
N ALA A 424 -27.29 -20.11 -11.70
CA ALA A 424 -27.72 -20.69 -12.98
C ALA A 424 -26.87 -20.23 -14.18
N ALA A 425 -26.15 -19.12 -14.06
CA ALA A 425 -25.20 -18.65 -15.08
C ALA A 425 -23.87 -19.44 -15.07
N SER A 426 -23.58 -20.18 -13.99
CA SER A 426 -22.30 -20.85 -13.78
C SER A 426 -22.39 -22.38 -13.74
N TYR A 427 -23.60 -22.93 -13.57
CA TYR A 427 -23.85 -24.37 -13.46
C TYR A 427 -25.17 -24.78 -14.13
N GLN A 428 -25.17 -25.93 -14.78
CA GLN A 428 -26.41 -26.63 -15.17
C GLN A 428 -26.94 -27.49 -14.01
N PRO A 429 -28.27 -27.74 -13.93
CA PRO A 429 -28.85 -28.55 -12.85
C PRO A 429 -28.20 -29.94 -12.68
N ASP A 430 -27.92 -30.64 -13.77
CA ASP A 430 -27.37 -32.01 -13.72
C ASP A 430 -25.92 -32.07 -13.25
N GLU A 431 -25.16 -30.97 -13.37
CA GLU A 431 -23.73 -30.91 -13.04
C GLU A 431 -23.44 -30.82 -11.53
N ILE A 432 -24.46 -30.46 -10.74
CA ILE A 432 -24.33 -30.13 -9.32
C ILE A 432 -25.00 -31.14 -8.39
N ILE A 433 -25.81 -32.06 -8.92
CA ILE A 433 -26.39 -33.15 -8.14
C ILE A 433 -25.27 -34.03 -7.59
N GLY A 434 -25.35 -34.37 -6.31
CA GLY A 434 -24.36 -35.15 -5.58
C GLY A 434 -23.21 -34.34 -4.96
N ARG A 435 -23.03 -33.06 -5.33
CA ARG A 435 -21.96 -32.23 -4.77
C ARG A 435 -22.23 -31.84 -3.32
N GLN A 436 -21.16 -31.75 -2.54
CA GLN A 436 -21.19 -31.13 -1.21
C GLN A 436 -20.94 -29.64 -1.30
N VAL A 437 -21.73 -28.86 -0.56
CA VAL A 437 -21.65 -27.39 -0.52
C VAL A 437 -21.81 -26.87 0.90
N ILE A 438 -21.21 -25.72 1.20
CA ILE A 438 -21.43 -25.03 2.47
C ILE A 438 -22.66 -24.12 2.35
N ILE A 439 -23.55 -24.20 3.33
CA ILE A 439 -24.76 -23.36 3.42
C ILE A 439 -24.84 -22.61 4.74
N VAL A 440 -25.60 -21.51 4.75
CA VAL A 440 -26.12 -20.88 5.97
C VAL A 440 -27.52 -21.46 6.25
N ALA A 441 -27.64 -22.29 7.28
CA ALA A 441 -28.82 -23.10 7.56
C ALA A 441 -29.88 -22.42 8.43
N ASN A 442 -29.55 -21.32 9.11
CA ASN A 442 -30.44 -20.62 10.05
C ASN A 442 -30.90 -19.23 9.56
N LEU A 443 -30.87 -18.98 8.26
CA LEU A 443 -31.50 -17.80 7.67
C LEU A 443 -33.03 -17.91 7.74
N LYS A 444 -33.70 -16.78 7.97
CA LYS A 444 -35.17 -16.71 7.88
C LYS A 444 -35.61 -17.09 6.46
N PRO A 445 -36.64 -17.94 6.28
CA PRO A 445 -37.12 -18.30 4.95
C PRO A 445 -37.55 -17.08 4.14
N VAL A 446 -37.16 -17.02 2.86
CA VAL A 446 -37.52 -15.93 1.94
C VAL A 446 -38.19 -16.50 0.70
N LYS A 447 -39.29 -15.88 0.26
CA LYS A 447 -39.97 -16.25 -0.98
C LYS A 447 -39.29 -15.58 -2.17
N LEU A 448 -38.73 -16.36 -3.08
CA LEU A 448 -38.06 -15.91 -4.31
C LEU A 448 -38.73 -16.56 -5.51
N MET A 449 -39.27 -15.73 -6.42
CA MET A 449 -39.96 -16.20 -7.64
C MET A 449 -41.02 -17.30 -7.38
N GLY A 450 -41.75 -17.19 -6.26
CA GLY A 450 -42.79 -18.15 -5.89
C GLY A 450 -42.30 -19.33 -5.03
N VAL A 451 -41.00 -19.57 -4.95
CA VAL A 451 -40.39 -20.68 -4.18
C VAL A 451 -39.88 -20.15 -2.82
N ILE A 452 -40.08 -20.92 -1.75
CA ILE A 452 -39.55 -20.57 -0.42
C ILE A 452 -38.12 -21.10 -0.30
N SER A 453 -37.14 -20.21 -0.17
CA SER A 453 -35.74 -20.54 0.10
C SER A 453 -35.50 -20.57 1.61
N GLN A 454 -34.99 -21.69 2.12
CA GLN A 454 -34.76 -21.96 3.56
C GLN A 454 -33.27 -22.01 3.90
N GLY A 455 -32.47 -21.16 3.25
CA GLY A 455 -31.03 -21.08 3.45
C GLY A 455 -30.36 -20.33 2.30
N MET A 456 -29.03 -20.31 2.34
CA MET A 456 -28.19 -19.72 1.30
C MET A 456 -26.97 -20.59 1.07
N VAL A 457 -26.69 -20.93 -0.19
CA VAL A 457 -25.44 -21.58 -0.58
C VAL A 457 -24.32 -20.55 -0.69
N LEU A 458 -23.13 -20.88 -0.19
CA LEU A 458 -21.95 -20.02 -0.30
C LEU A 458 -21.20 -20.29 -1.62
N ALA A 459 -20.83 -19.22 -2.32
CA ALA A 459 -20.04 -19.27 -3.53
C ALA A 459 -19.07 -18.09 -3.60
N ALA A 460 -17.87 -18.33 -4.13
CA ALA A 460 -16.90 -17.30 -4.46
C ALA A 460 -17.02 -16.91 -5.95
N LYS A 461 -16.63 -15.69 -6.30
CA LYS A 461 -16.57 -15.24 -7.70
C LYS A 461 -15.13 -15.34 -8.19
N ASP A 462 -14.89 -16.01 -9.32
CA ASP A 462 -13.58 -16.04 -9.95
C ASP A 462 -13.29 -14.78 -10.78
N LYS A 463 -12.09 -14.71 -11.37
CA LYS A 463 -11.61 -13.56 -12.14
C LYS A 463 -12.48 -13.25 -13.37
N ASP A 464 -13.16 -14.26 -13.91
CA ASP A 464 -14.03 -14.15 -15.09
C ASP A 464 -15.50 -13.92 -14.69
N GLY A 465 -15.76 -13.89 -13.38
CA GLY A 465 -17.06 -13.63 -12.81
C GLY A 465 -17.97 -14.85 -12.67
N ARG A 466 -17.44 -16.05 -12.87
CA ARG A 466 -18.14 -17.31 -12.62
C ARG A 466 -18.22 -17.57 -11.12
N LEU A 467 -19.36 -18.06 -10.66
CA LEU A 467 -19.55 -18.47 -9.27
C LEU A 467 -19.00 -19.88 -9.06
N ILE A 468 -18.16 -20.05 -8.06
CA ILE A 468 -17.56 -21.31 -7.61
C ILE A 468 -18.16 -21.66 -6.26
N LEU A 469 -18.88 -22.78 -6.18
CA LEU A 469 -19.48 -23.27 -4.95
C LEU A 469 -18.41 -23.60 -3.89
N SER A 470 -18.60 -23.12 -2.67
CA SER A 470 -17.73 -23.44 -1.53
C SER A 470 -18.02 -24.85 -1.03
N THR A 471 -16.97 -25.66 -0.84
CA THR A 471 -17.02 -27.05 -0.36
C THR A 471 -15.90 -27.31 0.66
N VAL A 472 -15.97 -28.46 1.33
CA VAL A 472 -14.88 -29.05 2.11
C VAL A 472 -13.97 -29.92 1.21
N SER A 473 -12.72 -30.13 1.62
CA SER A 473 -11.72 -30.92 0.88
C SER A 473 -12.07 -32.40 0.78
N ASP A 474 -12.71 -32.93 1.83
CA ASP A 474 -13.05 -34.34 1.99
C ASP A 474 -14.55 -34.53 2.16
N THR A 475 -15.05 -35.74 1.87
CA THR A 475 -16.48 -36.03 2.05
C THR A 475 -16.81 -36.11 3.54
N VAL A 476 -17.79 -35.33 3.98
CA VAL A 476 -18.31 -35.36 5.36
C VAL A 476 -19.79 -35.72 5.39
N GLN A 477 -20.32 -36.11 6.55
CA GLN A 477 -21.75 -36.41 6.66
C GLN A 477 -22.60 -35.15 6.38
N PRO A 478 -23.63 -35.20 5.49
CA PRO A 478 -24.55 -34.09 5.30
C PRO A 478 -25.17 -33.64 6.62
N GLY A 479 -25.20 -32.32 6.85
CA GLY A 479 -25.63 -31.73 8.12
C GLY A 479 -24.50 -31.42 9.11
N SER A 480 -23.26 -31.85 8.83
CA SER A 480 -22.06 -31.51 9.61
C SER A 480 -21.90 -29.99 9.75
N LYS A 481 -21.65 -29.52 10.97
CA LYS A 481 -21.42 -28.11 11.26
C LYS A 481 -20.00 -27.70 10.84
N VAL A 482 -19.88 -26.55 10.18
CA VAL A 482 -18.58 -25.91 9.92
C VAL A 482 -18.16 -25.19 11.21
N ALA A 483 -17.00 -25.55 11.74
CA ALA A 483 -16.50 -25.10 13.04
C ALA A 483 -15.29 -24.18 12.91
#